data_AF-A0A3D5MFE4-F1
#
_entry.id   AF-A0A3D5MFE4-F1
#
_cell.length_a   1.000
_cell.length_b   1.000
_cell.length_c   1.000
_cell.angle_alpha   90.00
_cell.angle_beta   90.00
_cell.angle_gamma   90.00
#
_symmetry.space_group_name_H-M   'P 1'
#
loop_
_entity.id
_entity.type
_entity.pdbx_description
1 polymer ?
#
loop_
_entity_poly.entity_id
_entity_poly.type
_entity_poly.pdbx_seq_one_letter_code
_entity_poly.pdbx_strand_id
1 'polypeptide(L)'
;MVPPRAGRGSNAVYDVVVIGLGAAGSATLSALAASGARVRGLDRFDPPHAFGSSHGQSRITRQAIGEGSAYVPLAVRSQQIWRE
;
A
#
# COMPACT_ATOMS: atom_id res chain seq x y z
N MET A 1 2.26 37.99 9.64
CA MET A 1 3.14 37.10 8.86
C MET A 1 2.27 35.98 8.30
N VAL A 2 1.91 36.05 7.02
CA VAL A 2 1.12 35.02 6.34
C VAL A 2 2.08 33.89 5.95
N PRO A 3 1.82 32.61 6.29
CA PRO A 3 2.70 31.53 5.85
C PRO A 3 2.73 31.49 4.32
N PRO A 4 3.88 31.18 3.69
CA PRO A 4 3.94 31.05 2.24
C PRO A 4 2.91 30.01 1.81
N ARG A 5 2.05 30.38 0.85
CA ARG A 5 1.17 29.41 0.20
C ARG A 5 2.07 28.32 -0.38
N ALA A 6 1.90 27.09 0.09
CA ALA A 6 2.51 25.92 -0.54
C ALA A 6 2.29 26.06 -2.04
N GLY A 7 3.39 26.13 -2.81
CA GLY A 7 3.33 26.33 -4.25
C GLY A 7 2.34 25.32 -4.83
N ARG A 8 1.44 25.77 -5.74
CA ARG A 8 0.63 24.84 -6.52
C ARG A 8 1.60 23.82 -7.10
N GLY A 9 1.53 22.57 -6.60
CA GLY A 9 2.30 21.48 -7.16
C GLY A 9 2.11 21.50 -8.68
N SER A 10 3.18 21.26 -9.43
CA SER A 10 3.07 21.06 -10.86
C SER A 10 1.90 20.11 -11.13
N ASN A 11 1.06 20.44 -12.11
CA ASN A 11 -0.11 19.64 -12.47
C ASN A 11 0.38 18.34 -13.13
N ALA A 12 0.94 17.44 -12.31
CA ALA A 12 1.52 16.19 -12.75
C ALA A 12 0.36 15.23 -13.02
N VAL A 13 0.27 14.79 -14.27
CA VAL A 13 -0.67 13.74 -14.66
C VAL A 13 -0.12 12.42 -14.11
N TYR A 14 -0.89 11.78 -13.24
CA TYR A 14 -0.64 10.42 -12.76
C TYR A 14 -1.55 9.45 -13.49
N ASP A 15 -1.05 8.24 -13.74
CA ASP A 15 -1.82 7.16 -14.37
C ASP A 15 -2.74 6.50 -13.33
N VAL A 16 -2.28 6.39 -12.08
CA VAL A 16 -3.02 5.80 -10.97
C VAL A 16 -2.80 6.60 -9.68
N VAL A 17 -3.86 6.76 -8.88
CA VAL A 17 -3.77 7.30 -7.52
C VAL A 17 -4.25 6.23 -6.54
N VAL A 18 -3.42 5.89 -5.55
CA VAL A 18 -3.77 4.97 -4.46
C VAL A 18 -4.20 5.79 -3.26
N ILE A 19 -5.45 5.63 -2.82
CA ILE A 19 -6.02 6.31 -1.66
C ILE A 19 -6.02 5.35 -0.47
N GLY A 20 -5.27 5.71 0.57
CA GLY A 20 -4.95 4.86 1.71
C GLY A 20 -3.67 4.06 1.45
N LEU A 21 -2.65 4.28 2.26
CA LEU A 21 -1.32 3.67 2.20
C LEU A 21 -1.04 2.78 3.43
N GLY A 22 -2.08 2.10 3.92
CA GLY A 22 -1.93 0.92 4.79
C GLY A 22 -1.34 -0.28 4.03
N ALA A 23 -1.30 -1.47 4.65
CA ALA A 23 -0.61 -2.64 4.09
C ALA A 23 -0.96 -2.97 2.63
N ALA A 24 -2.25 -2.95 2.26
CA ALA A 24 -2.66 -3.23 0.88
C ALA A 24 -2.27 -2.09 -0.07
N GLY A 25 -2.53 -0.84 0.31
CA GLY A 25 -2.29 0.32 -0.55
C GLY A 25 -0.81 0.59 -0.80
N SER A 26 0.05 0.43 0.21
CA SER A 26 1.50 0.57 0.03
C SER A 26 2.07 -0.54 -0.85
N ALA A 27 1.58 -1.78 -0.72
CA ALA A 27 1.96 -2.87 -1.62
C ALA A 27 1.51 -2.61 -3.07
N THR A 28 0.29 -2.12 -3.27
CA THR A 28 -0.21 -1.71 -4.60
C THR A 28 0.61 -0.58 -5.20
N LEU A 29 0.90 0.47 -4.41
CA LEU A 29 1.73 1.60 -4.83
C LEU A 29 3.11 1.12 -5.29
N SER A 30 3.76 0.26 -4.49
CA SER A 30 5.07 -0.31 -4.79
C SER A 30 5.05 -1.13 -6.09
N ALA A 31 4.08 -2.03 -6.25
CA ALA A 31 3.96 -2.86 -7.44
C ALA A 31 3.71 -2.03 -8.72
N LEU A 32 2.85 -1.01 -8.66
CA LEU A 32 2.59 -0.11 -9.79
C LEU A 32 3.81 0.74 -10.14
N ALA A 33 4.54 1.24 -9.13
CA ALA A 33 5.77 1.98 -9.37
C ALA A 33 6.84 1.07 -10.02
N ALA A 34 7.00 -0.17 -9.54
CA ALA A 34 7.91 -1.15 -10.09
C ALA A 34 7.54 -1.56 -11.54
N SER A 35 6.26 -1.50 -11.91
CA SER A 35 5.80 -1.73 -13.29
C SER A 35 5.95 -0.50 -14.20
N GLY A 36 6.52 0.61 -13.71
CA GLY A 36 6.77 1.83 -14.47
C GLY A 36 5.58 2.79 -14.57
N ALA A 37 4.50 2.58 -13.81
CA ALA A 37 3.36 3.49 -13.81
C ALA A 37 3.70 4.80 -13.05
N ARG A 38 3.20 5.94 -13.54
CA ARG A 38 3.25 7.20 -12.77
C ARG A 38 2.16 7.15 -11.71
N VAL A 39 2.50 6.59 -10.55
CA VAL A 39 1.55 6.38 -9.46
C VAL A 39 1.76 7.40 -8.34
N ARG A 40 0.67 7.87 -7.73
CA ARG A 40 0.69 8.71 -6.53
C ARG A 40 -0.02 8.03 -5.37
N GLY A 41 0.63 7.96 -4.22
CA GLY A 41 0.00 7.54 -2.97
C GLY A 41 -0.51 8.73 -2.17
N LEU A 42 -1.69 8.58 -1.55
CA LEU A 42 -2.26 9.53 -0.60
C LEU A 42 -2.73 8.78 0.64
N ASP A 43 -2.36 9.27 1.82
CA ASP A 43 -2.90 8.79 3.09
C ASP A 43 -3.32 9.97 3.98
N ARG A 44 -4.25 9.73 4.90
CA ARG A 44 -4.69 10.73 5.88
C ARG A 44 -3.60 11.02 6.91
N PHE A 45 -2.80 10.01 7.25
CA PHE A 45 -1.72 10.08 8.22
C PHE A 45 -0.36 9.83 7.53
N ASP A 46 0.70 9.69 8.32
CA ASP A 46 2.04 9.34 7.85
C ASP A 46 2.32 7.85 8.16
N PRO A 47 2.24 6.93 7.18
CA PRO A 47 2.50 5.51 7.41
C PRO A 47 3.99 5.20 7.65
N PRO A 48 4.33 4.24 8.53
CA PRO A 48 3.41 3.44 9.34
C PRO A 48 2.88 4.22 10.56
N HIS A 49 1.59 4.07 10.85
CA HIS A 49 0.94 4.77 11.97
C HIS A 49 0.01 3.83 12.78
N ALA A 50 -0.36 4.27 13.99
CA ALA A 50 -1.22 3.52 14.91
C ALA A 50 -2.73 3.67 14.64
N PHE A 51 -3.14 4.56 13.74
CA PHE A 51 -4.55 4.85 13.46
C PHE A 51 -5.23 3.95 12.40
N GLY A 52 -4.64 2.80 12.05
CA GLY A 52 -5.16 1.90 11.01
C GLY A 52 -4.84 0.42 11.27
N SER A 53 -5.37 -0.51 10.48
CA SER A 53 -5.34 -1.95 10.78
C SER A 53 -3.99 -2.66 10.62
N SER A 54 -2.92 -1.93 10.25
CA SER A 54 -1.59 -2.49 10.01
C SER A 54 -0.63 -2.32 11.21
N HIS A 55 -1.02 -1.59 12.26
CA HIS A 55 -0.19 -1.40 13.46
C HIS A 55 -0.06 -2.70 14.28
N GLY A 56 0.79 -2.72 15.31
CA GLY A 56 1.05 -3.94 16.07
C GLY A 56 2.06 -4.80 15.31
N GLN A 57 3.10 -5.23 16.02
CA GLN A 57 4.39 -5.52 15.40
C GLN A 57 4.41 -6.72 14.47
N SER A 58 3.48 -7.66 14.61
CA SER A 58 3.47 -8.90 13.86
C SER A 58 2.09 -9.23 13.28
N ARG A 59 2.08 -10.06 12.24
CA ARG A 59 0.89 -10.66 11.62
C ARG A 59 1.15 -12.11 11.28
N ILE A 60 0.13 -12.95 11.47
CA ILE A 60 0.17 -14.35 11.09
C ILE A 60 -0.14 -14.46 9.59
N THR A 61 0.60 -15.34 8.92
CA THR A 61 0.33 -15.79 7.56
C THR A 61 0.27 -17.32 7.55
N ARG A 62 -0.62 -17.88 6.75
CA ARG A 62 -0.89 -19.33 6.65
C ARG A 62 -1.11 -19.72 5.20
N GLN A 63 -0.73 -20.95 4.83
CA GLN A 63 -1.08 -21.54 3.53
C GLN A 63 -2.23 -22.56 3.66
N ALA A 64 -2.35 -23.21 4.83
CA ALA A 64 -3.54 -23.96 5.19
C ALA A 64 -4.63 -22.97 5.66
N ILE A 65 -5.55 -22.64 4.74
CA ILE A 65 -6.62 -21.67 4.97
C ILE A 65 -7.94 -22.41 5.22
N GLY A 66 -8.41 -22.39 6.46
CA GLY A 66 -9.68 -23.01 6.86
C GLY A 66 -10.90 -22.23 6.36
N GLU A 67 -10.69 -20.97 6.01
CA GLU A 67 -11.70 -20.06 5.47
C GLU A 67 -12.11 -20.42 4.02
N GLY A 68 -11.34 -21.26 3.33
CA GLY A 68 -11.67 -21.79 2.01
C GLY A 68 -10.46 -22.00 1.11
N SER A 69 -10.51 -23.07 0.30
CA SER A 69 -9.42 -23.43 -0.62
C SER A 69 -9.13 -22.37 -1.69
N ALA A 70 -10.10 -21.52 -2.01
CA ALA A 70 -9.96 -20.41 -2.96
C ALA A 70 -8.86 -19.41 -2.54
N TYR A 71 -8.53 -19.31 -1.25
CA TYR A 71 -7.49 -18.42 -0.75
C TYR A 71 -6.08 -19.02 -0.82
N VAL A 72 -5.95 -20.34 -1.00
CA VAL A 72 -4.64 -21.02 -0.99
C VAL A 72 -3.72 -20.49 -2.09
N PRO A 73 -4.15 -20.33 -3.36
CA PRO A 73 -3.28 -19.77 -4.39
C PRO A 73 -2.80 -18.34 -4.07
N LEU A 74 -3.67 -17.51 -3.50
CA LEU A 74 -3.34 -16.14 -3.08
C LEU A 74 -2.31 -16.13 -1.94
N ALA A 75 -2.48 -16.99 -0.94
CA ALA A 75 -1.54 -17.12 0.18
C ALA A 75 -0.16 -17.61 -0.28
N VAL A 76 -0.12 -18.59 -1.19
CA VAL A 76 1.13 -19.10 -1.77
C VAL A 76 1.86 -18.00 -2.55
N ARG A 77 1.17 -17.27 -3.44
CA ARG A 77 1.81 -16.16 -4.18
C ARG A 77 2.25 -15.03 -3.24
N SER A 78 1.45 -14.69 -2.23
CA SER A 78 1.82 -13.66 -1.25
C SER A 78 3.11 -14.03 -0.51
N GLN A 79 3.29 -15.28 -0.11
CA GLN A 79 4.52 -15.78 0.52
C GLN A 79 5.76 -15.71 -0.38
N GLN A 80 5.58 -15.86 -1.70
CA GLN A 80 6.69 -15.67 -2.65
C GLN A 80 7.09 -14.19 -2.71
N ILE A 81 6.10 -13.29 -2.84
CA ILE A 81 6.33 -11.84 -2.88
C ILE A 81 7.01 -11.34 -1.60
N TRP A 82 6.66 -11.89 -0.43
CA TRP A 82 7.31 -11.53 0.84
C TRP A 82 8.81 -11.87 0.91
N ARG A 83 9.32 -12.72 0.03
CA ARG A 83 10.74 -13.09 -0.05
C ARG A 83 11.52 -12.33 -1.13
N GLU A 84 10.82 -11.56 -1.97
CA GLU A 84 11.41 -10.65 -2.95
C GLU A 84 11.96 -9.41 -2.24
#